data_AF-A0A3D9AGR7-F1
#
_entry.id   AF-A0A3D9AGR7-F1
#
_cell.length_a   1.000
_cell.length_b   1.000
_cell.length_c   1.000
_cell.angle_alpha   90.00
_cell.angle_beta   90.00
_cell.angle_gamma   90.00
#
_symmetry.space_group_name_H-M   'P 1'
#
loop_
_entity.id
_entity.type
_entity.pdbx_description
1 polymer ?
#
loop_
_entity_poly.entity_id
_entity_poly.type
_entity_poly.pdbx_seq_one_letter_code
_entity_poly.pdbx_strand_id
1 'polypeptide(L)'
;MNDTTNTKRQFLNSLKRGTGEAYLLVKDNPKIDFSAQITKGVLNIFAYDGQCEGNRAQYIFDIISISKQKNKIRKAVLKGLATEQNDTWNLTHLFALAKLYAQQNDTEVKQAIYDRFLNNPIEGSDWVGAYEILELDRLNGLFYVAEKFGKYIEQNPDDWQDDWIIKRFQEENKKIKVYEELKKKGKTNKFIRIYLDNIK
;
A
#
# COMPACT_ATOMS: atom_id res chain seq x y z
N MET A 1 -34.90 6.94 -14.46
CA MET A 1 -33.54 6.34 -14.42
C MET A 1 -33.66 4.88 -14.81
N ASN A 2 -32.81 4.35 -15.68
CA ASN A 2 -32.84 2.92 -16.04
C ASN A 2 -32.31 2.04 -14.88
N ASP A 3 -32.73 0.78 -14.82
CA ASP A 3 -32.38 -0.14 -13.73
C ASP A 3 -30.86 -0.28 -13.56
N THR A 4 -30.11 -0.33 -14.67
CA THR A 4 -28.64 -0.36 -14.65
C THR A 4 -28.02 0.83 -13.92
N THR A 5 -28.53 2.06 -14.12
CA THR A 5 -28.03 3.25 -13.42
C THR A 5 -28.31 3.18 -11.93
N ASN A 6 -29.49 2.68 -11.54
CA ASN A 6 -29.84 2.48 -10.13
C ASN A 6 -28.92 1.45 -9.46
N THR A 7 -28.70 0.31 -10.10
CA THR A 7 -27.79 -0.74 -9.58
C THR A 7 -26.37 -0.21 -9.43
N LYS A 8 -25.85 0.55 -10.41
CA LYS A 8 -24.51 1.16 -10.31
C LYS A 8 -24.40 2.19 -9.18
N ARG A 9 -25.47 2.95 -8.93
CA ARG A 9 -25.53 3.91 -7.82
C ARG A 9 -25.58 3.19 -6.47
N GLN A 10 -26.41 2.15 -6.35
CA GLN A 10 -26.47 1.31 -5.15
C GLN A 10 -25.11 0.68 -4.87
N PHE A 11 -24.48 0.09 -5.89
CA PHE A 11 -23.13 -0.46 -5.78
C PHE A 11 -22.13 0.56 -5.22
N LEU A 12 -22.08 1.78 -5.78
CA LEU A 12 -21.15 2.79 -5.29
C LEU A 12 -21.42 3.19 -3.83
N ASN A 13 -22.68 3.27 -3.42
CA ASN A 13 -23.04 3.56 -2.04
C ASN A 13 -22.61 2.43 -1.09
N SER A 14 -22.81 1.17 -1.48
CA SER A 14 -22.36 0.00 -0.71
C SER A 14 -20.84 -0.11 -0.68
N LEU A 15 -20.16 0.23 -1.78
CA LEU A 15 -18.70 0.29 -1.86
C LEU A 15 -18.14 1.30 -0.85
N LYS A 16 -18.69 2.53 -0.82
CA LYS A 16 -18.29 3.58 0.12
C LYS A 16 -18.54 3.24 1.58
N ARG A 17 -19.55 2.41 1.88
CA ARG A 17 -19.85 1.96 3.25
C ARG A 17 -19.03 0.73 3.68
N GLY A 18 -18.29 0.10 2.77
CA GLY A 18 -17.53 -1.12 3.09
C GLY A 18 -18.40 -2.37 3.32
N THR A 19 -19.62 -2.40 2.79
CA THR A 19 -20.58 -3.49 3.06
C THR A 19 -20.51 -4.61 2.02
N GLY A 20 -20.72 -5.87 2.45
CA GLY A 20 -20.76 -7.04 1.55
C GLY A 20 -21.80 -6.98 0.42
N GLU A 21 -22.79 -6.09 0.53
CA GLU A 21 -23.75 -5.80 -0.54
C GLU A 21 -23.07 -5.43 -1.87
N ALA A 22 -21.94 -4.72 -1.85
CA ALA A 22 -21.22 -4.37 -3.07
C ALA A 22 -20.71 -5.61 -3.82
N TYR A 23 -20.23 -6.62 -3.08
CA TYR A 23 -19.79 -7.89 -3.65
C TYR A 23 -20.96 -8.65 -4.29
N LEU A 24 -22.10 -8.72 -3.57
CA LEU A 24 -23.31 -9.37 -4.08
C LEU A 24 -23.81 -8.70 -5.36
N LEU A 25 -23.83 -7.36 -5.42
CA LEU A 25 -24.26 -6.62 -6.60
C LEU A 25 -23.41 -6.94 -7.84
N VAL A 26 -22.09 -7.10 -7.69
CA VAL A 26 -21.21 -7.50 -8.81
C VAL A 26 -21.47 -8.96 -9.21
N LYS A 27 -21.63 -9.85 -8.23
CA LYS A 27 -21.87 -11.28 -8.45
C LYS A 27 -23.20 -11.53 -9.17
N ASP A 28 -24.27 -10.86 -8.73
CA ASP A 28 -25.63 -11.08 -9.21
C ASP A 28 -25.92 -10.35 -10.53
N ASN A 29 -25.05 -9.41 -10.93
CA ASN A 29 -25.19 -8.64 -12.17
C ASN A 29 -23.97 -8.78 -13.11
N PRO A 30 -23.63 -9.99 -13.60
CA PRO A 30 -22.39 -10.26 -14.33
C PRO A 30 -22.31 -9.62 -15.73
N LYS A 31 -23.39 -8.97 -16.19
CA LYS A 31 -23.46 -8.23 -17.45
C LYS A 31 -23.20 -6.72 -17.26
N ILE A 32 -23.26 -6.21 -16.02
CA ILE A 32 -23.07 -4.79 -15.74
C ILE A 32 -21.57 -4.51 -15.53
N ASP A 33 -21.03 -3.53 -16.25
CA ASP A 33 -19.67 -3.03 -16.01
C ASP A 33 -19.65 -2.04 -14.82
N PHE A 34 -19.12 -2.49 -13.68
CA PHE A 34 -18.89 -1.70 -12.46
C PHE A 34 -17.47 -1.12 -12.37
N SER A 35 -16.62 -1.28 -13.38
CA SER A 35 -15.21 -0.86 -13.33
C SER A 35 -15.04 0.61 -12.96
N ALA A 36 -15.90 1.50 -13.46
CA ALA A 36 -15.83 2.91 -13.12
C ALA A 36 -16.05 3.16 -11.61
N GLN A 37 -16.99 2.46 -10.98
CA GLN A 37 -17.26 2.59 -9.56
C GLN A 37 -16.18 1.90 -8.72
N ILE A 38 -15.71 0.73 -9.13
CA ILE A 38 -14.60 0.04 -8.45
C ILE A 38 -13.33 0.89 -8.50
N THR A 39 -13.01 1.49 -9.66
CA THR A 39 -11.89 2.42 -9.78
C THR A 39 -12.01 3.62 -8.85
N LYS A 40 -13.22 4.12 -8.58
CA LYS A 40 -13.39 5.18 -7.55
C LYS A 40 -12.97 4.68 -6.17
N GLY A 41 -13.32 3.45 -5.79
CA GLY A 41 -12.88 2.84 -4.52
C GLY A 41 -11.38 2.56 -4.48
N VAL A 42 -10.79 2.12 -5.59
CA VAL A 42 -9.33 1.93 -5.69
C VAL A 42 -8.55 3.22 -5.45
N LEU A 43 -9.06 4.35 -5.98
CA LEU A 43 -8.37 5.63 -5.90
C LEU A 43 -8.72 6.43 -4.64
N ASN A 44 -9.75 6.04 -3.88
CA ASN A 44 -10.22 6.77 -2.72
C ASN A 44 -10.59 5.79 -1.60
N ILE A 45 -9.89 5.89 -0.46
CA ILE A 45 -10.05 4.97 0.66
C ILE A 45 -11.49 4.95 1.25
N PHE A 46 -12.22 6.07 1.15
CA PHE A 46 -13.56 6.27 1.73
C PHE A 46 -13.69 5.96 3.23
N ALA A 47 -12.57 5.83 3.94
CA ALA A 47 -12.53 5.90 5.40
C ALA A 47 -12.82 7.33 5.85
N TYR A 48 -13.54 7.50 6.96
CA TYR A 48 -13.71 8.79 7.61
C TYR A 48 -12.44 9.19 8.37
N ASP A 49 -11.82 8.21 9.03
CA ASP A 49 -10.52 8.35 9.68
C ASP A 49 -9.61 7.17 9.29
N GLY A 50 -8.65 7.44 8.40
CA GLY A 50 -7.70 6.43 7.92
C GLY A 50 -6.79 5.85 9.02
N GLN A 51 -6.55 6.59 10.10
CA GLN A 51 -5.74 6.14 11.22
C GLN A 51 -6.49 5.09 12.07
N CYS A 52 -7.80 5.28 12.25
CA CYS A 52 -8.62 4.41 13.10
C CYS A 52 -9.26 3.25 12.32
N GLU A 53 -9.69 3.48 11.07
CA GLU A 53 -10.36 2.46 10.24
C GLU A 53 -9.37 1.59 9.45
N GLY A 54 -8.14 2.07 9.25
CA GLY A 54 -7.16 1.44 8.38
C GLY A 54 -7.59 1.49 6.90
N ASN A 55 -7.00 0.61 6.08
CA ASN A 55 -7.28 0.55 4.65
C ASN A 55 -8.40 -0.44 4.31
N ARG A 56 -9.03 -0.25 3.15
CA ARG A 56 -10.08 -1.13 2.61
C ARG A 56 -9.59 -2.00 1.45
N ALA A 57 -8.28 -2.24 1.36
CA ALA A 57 -7.66 -2.88 0.21
C ALA A 57 -8.20 -4.29 -0.02
N GLN A 58 -8.22 -5.14 1.02
CA GLN A 58 -8.72 -6.51 0.90
C GLN A 58 -10.16 -6.56 0.40
N TYR A 59 -11.04 -5.77 1.02
CA TYR A 59 -12.45 -5.66 0.63
C TYR A 59 -12.63 -5.27 -0.84
N ILE A 60 -11.91 -4.24 -1.31
CA ILE A 60 -11.96 -3.82 -2.71
C ILE A 60 -11.39 -4.91 -3.62
N PHE A 61 -10.30 -5.54 -3.21
CA PHE A 61 -9.63 -6.59 -3.97
C PHE A 61 -10.50 -7.84 -4.14
N ASP A 62 -11.28 -8.22 -3.12
CA ASP A 62 -12.27 -9.29 -3.20
C ASP A 62 -13.34 -8.99 -4.25
N ILE A 63 -13.82 -7.74 -4.33
CA ILE A 63 -14.76 -7.29 -5.37
C ILE A 63 -14.09 -7.33 -6.76
N ILE A 64 -12.82 -6.92 -6.86
CA ILE A 64 -12.06 -7.00 -8.11
C ILE A 64 -11.92 -8.47 -8.58
N SER A 65 -11.73 -9.40 -7.65
CA SER A 65 -11.51 -10.83 -7.94
C SER A 65 -12.68 -11.48 -8.69
N ILE A 66 -13.90 -10.96 -8.53
CA ILE A 66 -15.11 -11.42 -9.22
C ILE A 66 -15.52 -10.53 -10.41
N SER A 67 -14.83 -9.40 -10.61
CA SER A 67 -15.08 -8.52 -11.75
C SER A 67 -14.49 -9.09 -13.04
N LYS A 68 -15.17 -8.87 -14.17
CA LYS A 68 -14.61 -9.17 -15.50
C LYS A 68 -13.54 -8.16 -15.94
N GLN A 69 -13.50 -6.98 -15.31
CA GLN A 69 -12.66 -5.86 -15.74
C GLN A 69 -11.35 -5.75 -14.94
N LYS A 70 -10.83 -6.88 -14.43
CA LYS A 70 -9.61 -6.95 -13.59
C LYS A 70 -8.44 -6.16 -14.16
N ASN A 71 -8.12 -6.37 -15.45
CA ASN A 71 -6.98 -5.71 -16.08
C ASN A 71 -7.14 -4.18 -16.15
N LYS A 72 -8.36 -3.70 -16.39
CA LYS A 72 -8.66 -2.26 -16.40
C LYS A 72 -8.47 -1.67 -15.00
N ILE A 73 -8.92 -2.38 -13.97
CA ILE A 73 -8.82 -1.93 -12.58
C ILE A 73 -7.38 -1.98 -12.07
N ARG A 74 -6.64 -3.06 -12.39
CA ARG A 74 -5.19 -3.18 -12.12
C ARG A 74 -4.40 -1.99 -12.68
N LYS A 75 -4.66 -1.61 -13.94
CA LYS A 75 -4.04 -0.41 -14.55
C LYS A 75 -4.36 0.87 -13.78
N ALA A 76 -5.55 0.97 -13.20
CA ALA A 76 -5.91 2.10 -12.35
C ALA A 76 -5.14 2.11 -11.02
N VAL A 77 -4.87 0.94 -10.41
CA VAL A 77 -4.01 0.82 -9.22
C VAL A 77 -2.60 1.32 -9.53
N LEU A 78 -1.97 0.81 -10.59
CA LEU A 78 -0.63 1.24 -11.02
C LEU A 78 -0.56 2.75 -11.26
N LYS A 79 -1.52 3.26 -12.05
CA LYS A 79 -1.58 4.70 -12.34
C LYS A 79 -1.78 5.51 -11.06
N GLY A 80 -2.73 5.11 -10.21
CA GLY A 80 -3.02 5.78 -8.95
C GLY A 80 -1.79 5.85 -8.05
N LEU A 81 -1.13 4.70 -7.84
CA LEU A 81 0.08 4.60 -7.02
C LEU A 81 1.18 5.55 -7.51
N ALA A 82 1.38 5.65 -8.83
CA ALA A 82 2.38 6.53 -9.42
C ALA A 82 2.03 8.03 -9.32
N THR A 83 0.74 8.38 -9.27
CA THR A 83 0.29 9.78 -9.43
C THR A 83 -0.34 10.42 -8.21
N GLU A 84 -0.63 9.68 -7.13
CA GLU A 84 -1.24 10.25 -5.90
C GLU A 84 -0.25 11.19 -5.17
N GLN A 85 -0.60 12.47 -5.03
CA GLN A 85 0.32 13.51 -4.54
C GLN A 85 -0.24 14.31 -3.35
N ASN A 86 -1.48 14.07 -2.94
CA ASN A 86 -2.18 14.99 -2.05
C ASN A 86 -2.70 14.32 -0.77
N ASP A 87 -2.96 13.01 -0.81
CA ASP A 87 -3.62 12.31 0.28
C ASP A 87 -2.84 11.06 0.72
N THR A 88 -2.26 11.14 1.93
CA THR A 88 -1.49 10.06 2.57
C THR A 88 -2.29 8.77 2.71
N TRP A 89 -3.59 8.85 2.99
CA TRP A 89 -4.43 7.68 3.22
C TRP A 89 -4.85 7.02 1.91
N ASN A 90 -5.09 7.80 0.86
CA ASN A 90 -5.24 7.25 -0.49
C ASN A 90 -3.96 6.57 -0.96
N LEU A 91 -2.79 7.19 -0.71
CA LEU A 91 -1.51 6.57 -1.04
C LEU A 91 -1.30 5.26 -0.26
N THR A 92 -1.54 5.26 1.05
CA THR A 92 -1.49 4.07 1.91
C THR A 92 -2.43 2.97 1.39
N HIS A 93 -3.64 3.34 0.99
CA HIS A 93 -4.61 2.42 0.41
C HIS A 93 -4.12 1.82 -0.92
N LEU A 94 -3.52 2.62 -1.79
CA LEU A 94 -2.96 2.18 -3.07
C LEU A 94 -1.77 1.21 -2.88
N PHE A 95 -0.89 1.47 -1.91
CA PHE A 95 0.17 0.54 -1.53
C PHE A 95 -0.40 -0.80 -1.06
N ALA A 96 -1.38 -0.78 -0.15
CA ALA A 96 -2.02 -1.98 0.35
C ALA A 96 -2.71 -2.80 -0.78
N LEU A 97 -3.35 -2.13 -1.74
CA LEU A 97 -3.92 -2.78 -2.94
C LEU A 97 -2.83 -3.36 -3.85
N ALA A 98 -1.76 -2.61 -4.09
CA ALA A 98 -0.64 -3.06 -4.92
C ALA A 98 0.03 -4.30 -4.31
N LYS A 99 0.18 -4.36 -2.98
CA LYS A 99 0.70 -5.54 -2.28
C LYS A 99 -0.10 -6.79 -2.59
N LEU A 100 -1.44 -6.72 -2.59
CA LEU A 100 -2.29 -7.88 -2.88
C LEU A 100 -2.07 -8.41 -4.31
N TYR A 101 -1.84 -7.54 -5.29
CA TYR A 101 -1.42 -7.96 -6.62
C TYR A 101 -0.03 -8.60 -6.61
N ALA A 102 0.94 -7.96 -5.95
CA ALA A 102 2.30 -8.48 -5.86
C ALA A 102 2.37 -9.87 -5.19
N GLN A 103 1.52 -10.13 -4.18
CA GLN A 103 1.36 -11.44 -3.54
C GLN A 103 0.79 -12.51 -4.51
N GLN A 104 0.10 -12.09 -5.57
CA GLN A 104 -0.34 -12.97 -6.67
C GLN A 104 0.70 -13.08 -7.79
N ASN A 105 1.98 -12.81 -7.51
CA ASN A 105 3.11 -12.84 -8.44
C ASN A 105 3.06 -11.76 -9.53
N ASP A 106 2.38 -10.65 -9.27
CA ASP A 106 2.40 -9.49 -10.17
C ASP A 106 3.69 -8.69 -10.00
N THR A 107 4.70 -9.00 -10.81
CA THR A 107 6.04 -8.42 -10.71
C THR A 107 6.09 -6.94 -11.10
N GLU A 108 5.26 -6.50 -12.06
CA GLU A 108 5.18 -5.08 -12.45
C GLU A 108 4.61 -4.25 -11.29
N VAL A 109 3.53 -4.72 -10.66
CA VAL A 109 2.96 -4.03 -9.50
C VAL A 109 3.91 -4.06 -8.31
N LYS A 110 4.62 -5.19 -8.10
CA LYS A 110 5.67 -5.25 -7.08
C LYS A 110 6.74 -4.19 -7.34
N GLN A 111 7.25 -4.05 -8.56
CA GLN A 111 8.25 -3.03 -8.87
C GLN A 111 7.74 -1.61 -8.60
N ALA A 112 6.48 -1.32 -8.96
CA ALA A 112 5.86 -0.02 -8.71
C ALA A 112 5.80 0.37 -7.22
N ILE A 113 5.65 -0.61 -6.31
CA ILE A 113 5.72 -0.37 -4.85
C ILE A 113 7.11 0.17 -4.47
N TYR A 114 8.17 -0.48 -4.96
CA TYR A 114 9.55 -0.11 -4.62
C TYR A 114 9.94 1.22 -5.26
N ASP A 115 9.51 1.47 -6.49
CA ASP A 115 9.75 2.73 -7.18
C ASP A 115 9.05 3.91 -6.50
N ARG A 116 7.87 3.67 -5.90
CA ARG A 116 7.08 4.71 -5.24
C ARG A 116 7.54 5.01 -3.82
N PHE A 117 8.10 4.04 -3.10
CA PHE A 117 8.53 4.22 -1.72
C PHE A 117 9.58 5.35 -1.57
N LEU A 118 9.33 6.29 -0.65
CA LEU A 118 10.06 7.56 -0.46
C LEU A 118 10.13 8.50 -1.68
N ASN A 119 9.39 8.21 -2.75
CA ASN A 119 9.33 9.04 -3.96
C ASN A 119 7.93 9.63 -4.13
N ASN A 120 7.46 10.35 -3.11
CA ASN A 120 6.17 11.05 -3.11
C ASN A 120 6.32 12.45 -2.48
N PRO A 121 5.51 13.44 -2.90
CA PRO A 121 5.65 14.82 -2.41
C PRO A 121 4.87 15.10 -1.10
N ILE A 122 4.29 14.09 -0.46
CA ILE A 122 3.41 14.28 0.70
C ILE A 122 4.25 14.32 1.97
N GLU A 123 4.29 15.49 2.61
CA GLU A 123 5.01 15.70 3.87
C GLU A 123 4.53 14.72 4.95
N GLY A 124 5.45 14.16 5.74
CA GLY A 124 5.14 13.20 6.81
C GLY A 124 4.62 11.84 6.34
N SER A 125 4.77 11.51 5.05
CA SER A 125 4.33 10.24 4.44
C SER A 125 5.49 9.34 3.98
N ASP A 126 6.64 9.50 4.63
CA ASP A 126 7.88 8.72 4.46
C ASP A 126 7.74 7.26 4.90
N TRP A 127 6.83 6.97 5.84
CA TRP A 127 6.50 5.61 6.28
C TRP A 127 5.64 4.82 5.27
N VAL A 128 4.95 5.50 4.34
CA VAL A 128 3.94 4.89 3.49
C VAL A 128 4.58 3.92 2.49
N GLY A 129 4.16 2.65 2.53
CA GLY A 129 4.69 1.58 1.67
C GLY A 129 5.77 0.72 2.32
N ALA A 130 6.33 1.12 3.48
CA ALA A 130 7.35 0.35 4.17
C ALA A 130 6.83 -1.03 4.60
N TYR A 131 5.62 -1.11 5.16
CA TYR A 131 5.01 -2.37 5.58
C TYR A 131 4.82 -3.33 4.42
N GLU A 132 4.34 -2.82 3.30
CA GLU A 132 4.10 -3.63 2.12
C GLU A 132 5.39 -4.27 1.62
N ILE A 133 6.50 -3.52 1.61
CA ILE A 133 7.83 -4.04 1.25
C ILE A 133 8.28 -5.11 2.25
N LEU A 134 8.12 -4.88 3.55
CA LEU A 134 8.45 -5.84 4.60
C LEU A 134 7.63 -7.13 4.47
N GLU A 135 6.33 -7.06 4.21
CA GLU A 135 5.49 -8.24 4.03
C GLU A 135 5.85 -9.04 2.76
N LEU A 136 6.23 -8.34 1.68
CA LEU A 136 6.57 -8.97 0.41
C LEU A 136 7.93 -9.68 0.46
N ASP A 137 8.96 -9.03 1.03
CA ASP A 137 10.34 -9.51 0.98
C ASP A 137 10.99 -9.81 2.34
N ARG A 138 10.21 -9.73 3.42
CA ARG A 138 10.63 -10.05 4.80
C ARG A 138 11.91 -9.29 5.18
N LEU A 139 12.94 -10.02 5.63
CA LEU A 139 14.21 -9.44 6.05
C LEU A 139 14.91 -8.66 4.92
N ASN A 140 14.77 -9.11 3.66
CA ASN A 140 15.32 -8.37 2.53
C ASN A 140 14.56 -7.07 2.29
N GLY A 141 13.24 -7.07 2.50
CA GLY A 141 12.41 -5.86 2.50
C GLY A 141 12.86 -4.87 3.58
N LEU A 142 13.14 -5.36 4.80
CA LEU A 142 13.68 -4.53 5.88
C LEU A 142 15.03 -3.92 5.51
N PHE A 143 15.95 -4.69 4.91
CA PHE A 143 17.23 -4.14 4.45
C PHE A 143 17.06 -3.05 3.40
N TYR A 144 16.11 -3.22 2.47
CA TYR A 144 15.80 -2.22 1.46
C TYR A 144 15.27 -0.93 2.09
N VAL A 145 14.29 -1.04 3.01
CA VAL A 145 13.70 0.11 3.71
C VAL A 145 14.76 0.85 4.54
N ALA A 146 15.57 0.12 5.32
CA ALA A 146 16.65 0.71 6.10
C ALA A 146 17.69 1.43 5.23
N GLU A 147 18.04 0.87 4.07
CA GLU A 147 18.94 1.54 3.12
C GLU A 147 18.33 2.82 2.56
N LYS A 148 17.02 2.81 2.27
CA LYS A 148 16.30 3.96 1.74
C LYS A 148 16.19 5.10 2.76
N PHE A 149 15.85 4.81 4.01
CA PHE A 149 15.89 5.80 5.08
C PHE A 149 17.30 6.36 5.30
N GLY A 150 18.32 5.49 5.31
CA GLY A 150 19.71 5.95 5.44
C GLY A 150 20.16 6.89 4.31
N LYS A 151 19.73 6.63 3.07
CA LYS A 151 19.97 7.55 1.93
C LYS A 151 19.26 8.88 2.12
N TYR A 152 18.03 8.84 2.61
CA TYR A 152 17.23 10.03 2.85
C TYR A 152 17.84 10.92 3.94
N ILE A 153 18.27 10.33 5.06
CA ILE A 153 18.97 11.02 6.16
C ILE A 153 20.29 11.63 5.68
N GLU A 154 21.09 10.91 4.87
CA GLU A 154 22.34 11.44 4.32
C GLU A 154 22.10 12.71 3.47
N GLN A 155 20.95 12.78 2.78
CA GLN A 155 20.58 13.94 1.96
C GLN A 155 19.89 15.05 2.74
N ASN A 156 19.28 14.72 3.88
CA ASN A 156 18.48 15.62 4.71
C ASN A 156 18.88 15.45 6.20
N PRO A 157 20.06 15.94 6.60
CA PRO A 157 20.64 15.65 7.92
C PRO A 157 19.86 16.26 9.10
N ASP A 158 19.02 17.26 8.84
CA ASP A 158 18.16 17.88 9.85
C ASP A 158 16.86 17.09 10.09
N ASP A 159 16.54 16.15 9.19
CA ASP A 159 15.40 15.28 9.34
C ASP A 159 15.72 14.09 10.26
N TRP A 160 14.69 13.44 10.76
CA TRP A 160 14.83 12.31 11.68
C TRP A 160 13.94 11.15 11.25
N GLN A 161 14.33 9.96 11.69
CA GLN A 161 13.57 8.73 11.51
C GLN A 161 13.58 7.99 12.84
N ASP A 162 12.47 7.36 13.21
CA ASP A 162 12.41 6.50 14.39
C ASP A 162 12.77 5.04 14.06
N ASP A 163 12.74 4.18 15.09
CA ASP A 163 12.96 2.74 14.98
C ASP A 163 11.67 1.95 14.86
N TRP A 164 10.52 2.60 14.65
CA TRP A 164 9.23 1.91 14.74
C TRP A 164 9.13 0.75 13.74
N ILE A 165 9.66 0.91 12.52
CA ILE A 165 9.65 -0.16 11.53
C ILE A 165 10.51 -1.36 11.97
N ILE A 166 11.61 -1.12 12.68
CA ILE A 166 12.49 -2.17 13.21
C ILE A 166 11.81 -2.86 14.38
N LYS A 167 11.27 -2.09 15.34
CA LYS A 167 10.54 -2.60 16.50
C LYS A 167 9.38 -3.48 16.06
N ARG A 168 8.54 -2.99 15.15
CA ARG A 168 7.42 -3.76 14.62
C ARG A 168 7.88 -5.03 13.91
N PHE A 169 8.87 -4.95 13.04
CA PHE A 169 9.38 -6.16 12.37
C PHE A 169 9.92 -7.19 13.38
N GLN A 170 10.57 -6.74 14.46
CA GLN A 170 11.03 -7.59 15.55
C GLN A 170 9.89 -8.25 16.34
N GLU A 171 8.81 -7.52 16.62
CA GLU A 171 7.61 -8.05 17.30
C GLU A 171 6.95 -9.16 16.50
N GLU A 172 6.85 -8.98 15.17
CA GLU A 172 6.29 -9.96 14.24
C GLU A 172 7.24 -11.15 13.99
N ASN A 173 8.56 -10.96 14.18
CA ASN A 173 9.60 -11.97 13.89
C ASN A 173 10.46 -12.33 15.11
N LYS A 174 9.82 -12.81 16.18
CA LYS A 174 10.47 -13.11 17.48
C LYS A 174 11.68 -14.06 17.45
N LYS A 175 11.84 -14.85 16.38
CA LYS A 175 12.95 -15.79 16.21
C LYS A 175 14.21 -15.16 15.61
N ILE A 176 14.08 -13.99 14.99
CA ILE A 176 15.19 -13.26 14.37
C ILE A 176 15.62 -12.17 15.34
N LYS A 177 16.93 -11.99 15.48
CA LYS A 177 17.49 -10.83 16.18
C LYS A 177 17.67 -9.70 15.17
N VAL A 178 16.61 -8.94 14.93
CA VAL A 178 16.49 -8.00 13.81
C VAL A 178 17.60 -6.94 13.83
N TYR A 179 17.89 -6.35 14.99
CA TYR A 179 18.97 -5.39 15.14
C TYR A 179 20.36 -5.99 14.85
N GLU A 180 20.62 -7.25 15.20
CA GLU A 180 21.90 -7.89 14.90
C GLU A 180 22.07 -8.10 13.39
N GLU A 181 21.00 -8.50 12.69
CA GLU A 181 21.00 -8.64 11.23
C GLU A 181 21.22 -7.30 10.52
N LEU A 182 20.55 -6.23 10.98
CA LEU A 182 20.76 -4.89 10.45
C LEU A 182 22.18 -4.38 10.70
N LYS A 183 22.73 -4.57 11.92
CA LYS A 183 24.13 -4.22 12.24
C LYS A 183 25.12 -4.99 11.35
N LYS A 184 24.88 -6.29 11.14
CA LYS A 184 25.71 -7.11 10.24
C LYS A 184 25.67 -6.56 8.82
N LYS A 185 24.49 -6.23 8.30
CA LYS A 185 24.33 -5.66 6.95
C LYS A 185 24.98 -4.28 6.85
N GLY A 186 24.84 -3.44 7.87
CA GLY A 186 25.42 -2.10 7.99
C GLY A 186 26.95 -2.07 7.91
N LYS A 187 27.65 -3.16 8.25
CA LYS A 187 29.11 -3.27 8.03
C LYS A 187 29.50 -3.17 6.55
N THR A 188 28.59 -3.56 5.65
CA THR A 188 28.80 -3.58 4.19
C THR A 188 27.97 -2.55 3.43
N ASN A 189 26.95 -1.97 4.08
CA ASN A 189 26.06 -0.98 3.49
C ASN A 189 26.06 0.29 4.34
N LYS A 190 26.75 1.34 3.85
CA LYS A 190 26.91 2.59 4.59
C LYS A 190 25.58 3.24 4.97
N PHE A 191 24.54 3.09 4.15
CA PHE A 191 23.26 3.73 4.36
C PHE A 191 22.48 3.05 5.48
N ILE A 192 22.49 1.71 5.54
CA ILE A 192 21.89 0.99 6.67
C ILE A 192 22.59 1.38 7.99
N ARG A 193 23.91 1.57 7.97
CA ARG A 193 24.64 2.09 9.14
C ARG A 193 24.19 3.52 9.50
N ILE A 194 24.13 4.43 8.53
CA ILE A 194 23.65 5.81 8.74
C ILE A 194 22.26 5.80 9.36
N TYR A 195 21.34 4.98 8.84
CA TYR A 195 20.02 4.85 9.42
C TYR A 195 20.11 4.46 10.89
N LEU A 196 20.76 3.33 11.22
CA LEU A 196 20.91 2.83 12.59
C LEU A 196 21.53 3.84 13.57
N ASP A 197 22.51 4.63 13.11
CA ASP A 197 23.23 5.61 13.93
C ASP A 197 22.38 6.87 14.21
N ASN A 198 21.32 7.12 13.43
CA ASN A 198 20.49 8.33 13.50
C ASN A 198 19.06 8.07 13.99
N ILE A 199 18.73 6.83 14.35
CA ILE A 199 17.43 6.53 14.94
C ILE A 199 17.32 7.21 16.32
N LYS A 200 16.23 7.96 16.51
CA LYS A 200 15.87 8.57 17.80
C LYS A 200 14.99 7.67 18.66
#